data_AF-A0A2H9HZK7-F1
#
_entry.id   AF-A0A2H9HZK7-F1
#
_cell.length_a   1.000
_cell.length_b   1.000
_cell.length_c   1.000
_cell.angle_alpha   90.00
_cell.angle_beta   90.00
_cell.angle_gamma   90.00
#
_symmetry.space_group_name_H-M   'P 1'
#
loop_
_entity.id
_entity.type
_entity.pdbx_description
1 polymer ?
#
loop_
_entity_poly.entity_id
_entity_poly.type
_entity_poly.pdbx_seq_one_letter_code
_entity_poly.pdbx_strand_id
1 'polypeptide(L)'
;MSENWIRESRRLIEHIRKLQDSSGKDRLDMVKSLRFILMAINRSVSGWLWWVNNPDTMIKFSLEELKEMNKKLSEFALSFIEYDIEVTESGAQKGATPRRATRRERNEHYLI
;
A
#
# COMPACT_ATOMS: atom_id res chain seq x y z
N MET A 1 11.46 23.31 3.38
CA MET A 1 10.87 21.97 3.67
C MET A 1 9.96 21.48 2.55
N SER A 2 9.05 22.31 2.03
CA SER A 2 8.15 21.96 0.91
C SER A 2 8.87 21.60 -0.39
N GLU A 3 9.93 22.32 -0.78
CA GLU A 3 10.70 22.03 -2.00
C GLU A 3 11.41 20.67 -1.97
N ASN A 4 12.01 20.33 -0.82
CA ASN A 4 12.60 19.01 -0.60
C ASN A 4 11.53 17.92 -0.74
N TRP A 5 10.36 18.11 -0.12
CA TRP A 5 9.24 17.19 -0.24
C TRP A 5 8.81 16.96 -1.70
N ILE A 6 8.62 18.05 -2.45
CA ILE A 6 8.22 17.99 -3.86
C ILE A 6 9.26 17.26 -4.71
N ARG A 7 10.55 17.57 -4.52
CA ARG A 7 11.63 16.93 -5.26
C ARG A 7 11.68 15.43 -4.99
N GLU A 8 11.62 15.01 -3.73
CA GLU A 8 11.62 13.58 -3.41
C GLU A 8 10.36 12.87 -3.92
N SER A 9 9.20 13.53 -3.89
CA SER A 9 7.97 12.98 -4.49
C SER A 9 8.09 12.80 -6.01
N ARG A 10 8.75 13.72 -6.73
CA ARG A 10 9.03 13.55 -8.17
C ARG A 10 9.95 12.36 -8.45
N ARG A 11 11.01 12.19 -7.63
CA ARG A 11 11.90 11.02 -7.72
C ARG A 11 11.16 9.71 -7.49
N LEU A 12 10.21 9.68 -6.54
CA LEU A 12 9.36 8.50 -6.32
C LEU A 12 8.51 8.19 -7.56
N ILE A 13 7.91 9.19 -8.19
CA ILE A 13 7.13 9.01 -9.44
C ILE A 13 8.00 8.42 -10.55
N GLU A 14 9.20 8.97 -10.77
CA GLU A 14 10.13 8.45 -11.78
C GLU A 14 10.52 7.00 -11.51
N HIS A 15 10.77 6.65 -10.25
CA HIS A 15 11.09 5.28 -9.88
C HIS A 15 9.90 4.35 -10.13
N ILE A 16 8.69 4.72 -9.68
CA ILE A 16 7.47 3.93 -9.88
C ILE A 16 7.23 3.67 -11.37
N ARG A 17 7.39 4.68 -12.24
CA ARG A 17 7.29 4.50 -13.70
C ARG A 17 8.26 3.46 -14.25
N LYS A 18 9.50 3.42 -13.76
CA LYS A 18 10.48 2.38 -14.13
C LYS A 18 10.11 0.99 -13.59
N LEU A 19 9.39 0.92 -12.46
CA LEU A 19 8.93 -0.35 -11.91
C LEU A 19 7.77 -0.94 -12.69
N GLN A 20 6.97 -0.11 -13.37
CA GLN A 20 5.84 -0.56 -14.21
C GLN A 20 6.28 -1.43 -15.40
N ASP A 21 7.48 -1.21 -15.94
CA ASP A 21 8.05 -2.12 -16.93
C ASP A 21 8.47 -3.43 -16.25
N SER A 22 7.75 -4.52 -16.54
CA SER A 22 8.00 -5.85 -16.00
C SER A 22 8.85 -6.73 -16.91
N SER A 23 9.31 -6.21 -18.05
CA SER A 23 10.07 -6.97 -19.05
C SER A 23 11.36 -7.51 -18.44
N GLY A 24 11.55 -8.83 -18.48
CA GLY A 24 12.75 -9.50 -17.99
C GLY A 24 12.93 -9.54 -16.47
N LYS A 25 11.94 -9.12 -15.68
CA LYS A 25 11.98 -9.17 -14.21
C LYS A 25 11.50 -10.51 -13.68
N ASP A 26 12.15 -11.02 -12.63
CA ASP A 26 11.74 -12.25 -11.98
C ASP A 26 10.70 -12.03 -10.86
N ARG A 27 10.27 -13.12 -10.20
CA ARG A 27 9.30 -13.05 -9.10
C ARG A 27 9.81 -12.21 -7.92
N LEU A 28 11.10 -12.31 -7.58
CA LEU A 28 11.68 -11.55 -6.47
C LEU A 28 11.72 -10.05 -6.80
N ASP A 29 12.01 -9.69 -8.04
CA ASP A 29 11.95 -8.32 -8.52
C ASP A 29 10.54 -7.74 -8.45
N MET A 30 9.52 -8.55 -8.75
CA MET A 30 8.11 -8.14 -8.57
C MET A 30 7.79 -7.88 -7.09
N VAL A 31 8.21 -8.76 -6.18
CA VAL A 31 7.99 -8.57 -4.74
C VAL A 31 8.68 -7.30 -4.22
N LYS A 32 9.92 -7.04 -4.65
CA LYS A 32 10.64 -5.81 -4.29
C LYS A 32 9.92 -4.57 -4.83
N SER A 33 9.42 -4.64 -6.06
CA SER A 33 8.66 -3.56 -6.70
C SER A 33 7.38 -3.24 -5.93
N LEU A 34 6.60 -4.27 -5.56
CA LEU A 34 5.39 -4.12 -4.74
C LEU A 34 5.70 -3.48 -3.39
N ARG A 35 6.73 -3.97 -2.68
CA ARG A 35 7.15 -3.38 -1.40
C ARG A 35 7.50 -1.90 -1.55
N PHE A 36 8.24 -1.54 -2.59
CA PHE A 36 8.62 -0.15 -2.83
C PHE A 36 7.39 0.74 -3.09
N ILE A 37 6.47 0.29 -3.94
CA ILE A 37 5.24 1.04 -4.27
C ILE A 37 4.40 1.27 -3.01
N LEU A 38 4.20 0.23 -2.18
CA LEU A 38 3.46 0.35 -0.92
C LEU A 38 4.12 1.34 0.05
N MET A 39 5.45 1.32 0.16
CA MET A 39 6.18 2.30 0.97
C MET A 39 6.05 3.73 0.45
N ALA A 40 6.04 3.91 -0.88
CA ALA A 40 5.85 5.22 -1.51
C ALA A 40 4.44 5.77 -1.25
N ILE A 41 3.41 4.92 -1.35
CA ILE A 41 2.02 5.25 -0.98
C ILE A 41 1.97 5.68 0.49
N ASN A 42 2.51 4.86 1.40
CA ASN A 42 2.50 5.15 2.84
C ASN A 42 3.17 6.49 3.20
N ARG A 43 4.30 6.83 2.55
CA ARG A 43 4.94 8.14 2.73
C ARG A 43 4.02 9.28 2.30
N SER A 44 3.35 9.15 1.16
CA SER A 44 2.42 10.17 0.67
C SER A 44 1.25 10.36 1.63
N VAL A 45 0.64 9.26 2.08
CA VAL A 45 -0.44 9.28 3.09
C VAL A 45 0.01 9.94 4.38
N SER A 46 1.22 9.62 4.87
CA SER A 46 1.78 10.24 6.08
C SER A 46 1.92 11.76 5.94
N GLY A 47 2.33 12.24 4.75
CA GLY A 47 2.39 13.67 4.46
C GLY A 47 1.01 14.33 4.45
N TRP A 48 0.01 13.68 3.85
CA TRP A 48 -1.39 14.15 3.89
C TRP A 48 -1.94 14.22 5.31
N LEU A 49 -1.71 13.20 6.12
CA LEU A 49 -2.14 13.19 7.52
C LEU A 49 -1.49 14.32 8.32
N TRP A 50 -0.22 14.63 8.07
CA TRP A 50 0.44 15.78 8.69
C TRP A 50 -0.23 17.12 8.33
N TRP A 51 -0.66 17.30 7.07
CA TRP A 51 -1.39 18.50 6.63
C TRP A 51 -2.79 18.58 7.28
N VAL A 52 -3.57 17.50 7.17
CA VAL A 52 -4.97 17.46 7.66
C VAL A 52 -5.05 17.62 9.17
N ASN A 53 -4.07 17.10 9.90
CA ASN A 53 -3.99 17.24 11.37
C ASN A 53 -3.51 18.62 11.83
N ASN A 54 -3.22 19.56 10.92
CA ASN A 54 -2.77 20.92 11.24
C ASN A 54 -3.85 21.96 10.90
N PRO A 55 -4.62 22.45 11.89
CA PRO A 55 -5.69 23.43 11.66
C PRO A 55 -5.23 24.72 10.98
N ASP A 56 -4.03 25.22 11.30
CA ASP A 56 -3.48 26.45 10.70
C ASP A 56 -3.17 26.29 9.20
N THR A 57 -2.93 25.04 8.79
CA THR A 57 -2.81 24.70 7.37
C THR A 57 -4.19 24.55 6.75
N MET A 58 -5.10 23.83 7.40
CA MET A 58 -6.42 23.51 6.84
C MET A 58 -7.35 24.70 6.70
N ILE A 59 -7.23 25.72 7.57
CA ILE A 59 -8.03 26.95 7.50
C ILE A 59 -7.73 27.81 6.26
N LYS A 60 -6.57 27.59 5.61
CA LYS A 60 -6.17 28.33 4.40
C LYS A 60 -6.91 27.87 3.14
N PHE A 61 -7.56 26.70 3.21
CA PHE A 61 -8.31 26.15 2.09
C PHE A 61 -9.79 26.52 2.19
N SER A 62 -10.38 26.85 1.05
CA SER A 62 -11.82 27.03 0.91
C SER A 62 -12.56 25.69 1.01
N LEU A 63 -13.85 25.75 1.33
CA LEU A 63 -14.71 24.55 1.36
C LEU A 63 -14.71 23.80 0.03
N GLU A 64 -14.68 24.50 -1.11
CA GLU A 64 -14.67 23.86 -2.44
C GLU A 64 -13.34 23.15 -2.71
N GLU A 65 -12.21 23.72 -2.29
CA GLU A 65 -10.91 23.03 -2.36
C GLU A 65 -10.90 21.77 -1.49
N LEU A 66 -11.45 21.84 -0.28
CA LEU A 66 -11.55 20.69 0.63
C LEU A 66 -12.45 19.59 0.05
N LYS A 67 -13.57 19.95 -0.57
CA LYS A 67 -14.45 18.99 -1.26
C LYS A 67 -13.72 18.30 -2.42
N GLU A 68 -12.99 19.05 -3.23
CA GLU A 68 -12.23 18.51 -4.35
C GLU A 68 -11.10 17.57 -3.88
N MET A 69 -10.38 17.94 -2.81
CA MET A 69 -9.39 17.07 -2.17
C MET A 69 -10.04 15.77 -1.66
N ASN A 70 -11.15 15.89 -0.92
CA ASN A 70 -11.88 14.75 -0.39
C ASN A 70 -12.35 13.80 -1.50
N LYS A 71 -12.90 14.35 -2.60
CA LYS A 71 -13.32 13.57 -3.76
C LYS A 71 -12.17 12.76 -4.34
N LYS A 72 -11.05 13.41 -4.67
CA LYS A 72 -9.86 12.75 -5.26
C LYS A 72 -9.27 11.67 -4.35
N LEU A 73 -9.15 11.95 -3.05
CA LEU A 73 -8.64 10.97 -2.09
C LEU A 73 -9.60 9.79 -1.91
N SER A 74 -10.91 10.03 -1.94
CA SER A 74 -11.92 8.97 -1.85
C SER A 74 -11.87 8.04 -3.07
N GLU A 75 -11.77 8.59 -4.29
CA GLU A 75 -11.63 7.80 -5.51
C GLU A 75 -10.38 6.91 -5.49
N PHE A 76 -9.24 7.46 -5.04
CA PHE A 76 -8.02 6.69 -4.85
C PHE A 76 -8.18 5.60 -3.78
N ALA A 77 -8.73 5.94 -2.62
CA ALA A 77 -8.92 5.00 -1.53
C ALA A 77 -9.84 3.83 -1.91
N LEU A 78 -10.96 4.12 -2.59
CA LEU A 78 -11.88 3.09 -3.08
C LEU A 78 -11.15 2.12 -4.02
N SER A 79 -10.51 2.63 -5.08
CA SER A 79 -9.81 1.77 -6.04
C SER A 79 -8.70 0.92 -5.40
N PHE A 80 -7.98 1.47 -4.43
CA PHE A 80 -6.92 0.74 -3.74
C PHE A 80 -7.47 -0.34 -2.80
N ILE A 81 -8.52 -0.04 -2.03
CA ILE A 81 -9.15 -0.97 -1.08
C ILE A 81 -9.89 -2.09 -1.82
N GLU A 82 -10.58 -1.77 -2.92
CA GLU A 82 -11.23 -2.79 -3.77
C GLU A 82 -10.23 -3.82 -4.28
N TYR A 83 -9.06 -3.36 -4.75
CA TYR A 83 -7.99 -4.26 -5.19
C TYR A 83 -7.36 -5.06 -4.04
N ASP A 84 -7.20 -4.46 -2.85
CA ASP A 84 -6.72 -5.16 -1.66
C ASP A 84 -7.64 -6.32 -1.26
N ILE A 85 -8.96 -6.10 -1.33
CA ILE A 85 -9.98 -7.13 -1.11
C ILE A 85 -9.83 -8.26 -2.13
N GLU A 86 -9.79 -7.93 -3.43
CA GLU A 86 -9.65 -8.92 -4.52
C GLU A 86 -8.40 -9.80 -4.35
N VAL A 87 -7.25 -9.18 -4.04
CA VAL A 87 -5.99 -9.89 -3.83
C VAL A 87 -6.03 -10.75 -2.57
N THR A 88 -6.64 -10.26 -1.49
CA THR A 88 -6.76 -10.99 -0.23
C THR A 88 -7.67 -12.21 -0.38
N GLU A 89 -8.81 -12.08 -1.05
CA GLU A 89 -9.71 -13.19 -1.36
C GLU A 89 -9.02 -14.24 -2.25
N SER A 90 -8.36 -13.79 -3.32
CA SER A 90 -7.56 -14.65 -4.19
C SER A 90 -6.43 -15.35 -3.45
N GLY A 91 -5.78 -14.65 -2.52
CA GLY A 91 -4.72 -15.17 -1.66
C GLY A 91 -5.23 -16.22 -0.68
N ALA A 92 -6.40 -15.99 -0.08
CA ALA A 92 -7.07 -16.94 0.80
C ALA A 92 -7.42 -18.23 0.05
N GLN A 93 -7.89 -18.15 -1.20
CA GLN A 93 -8.14 -19.32 -2.04
C GLN A 93 -6.84 -20.09 -2.38
N LYS A 94 -5.75 -19.37 -2.66
CA LYS A 94 -4.43 -19.98 -2.90
C LYS A 94 -3.83 -20.63 -1.65
N GLY A 95 -4.10 -20.07 -0.47
CA GLY A 95 -3.74 -20.60 0.85
C GLY A 95 -4.70 -21.67 1.39
N ALA A 96 -5.87 -21.84 0.79
CA ALA A 96 -6.88 -22.86 1.13
C ALA A 96 -6.60 -24.24 0.51
N THR A 97 -5.38 -24.47 -0.01
CA THR A 97 -4.89 -25.85 -0.09
C THR A 97 -4.82 -26.38 1.34
N PRO A 98 -5.54 -27.46 1.70
CA PRO A 98 -5.61 -27.90 3.07
C PRO A 98 -4.20 -28.24 3.52
N ARG A 99 -3.69 -27.47 4.47
CA ARG A 99 -2.47 -27.78 5.21
C ARG A 99 -2.76 -29.12 5.88
N ARG A 100 -2.40 -30.23 5.21
CA ARG A 100 -2.64 -31.60 5.63
C ARG A 100 -2.39 -31.69 7.13
N ALA A 101 -3.42 -32.14 7.85
CA ALA A 101 -3.37 -32.50 9.25
C ALA A 101 -2.08 -33.24 9.57
N THR A 102 -1.07 -32.54 10.09
CA THR A 102 0.19 -33.12 10.58
C THR A 102 0.65 -32.38 11.85
N ARG A 103 -0.34 -31.91 12.63
CA ARG A 103 -0.14 -31.40 13.99
C ARG A 103 -1.04 -32.15 14.98
N ARG A 104 -1.23 -33.46 14.80
CA ARG A 104 -1.86 -34.32 15.81
C ARG A 104 -1.05 -35.55 16.22
N GLU A 105 0.02 -35.93 15.51
CA GLU A 105 0.81 -37.12 15.87
C GLU A 105 2.11 -36.83 16.66
N ARG A 106 2.41 -35.56 16.96
CA ARG A 106 3.69 -35.21 17.63
C ARG A 106 3.63 -35.14 19.16
N ASN A 107 2.44 -35.31 19.76
CA ASN A 107 2.24 -35.16 21.20
C ASN A 107 2.01 -36.48 21.97
N GLU A 108 2.01 -37.63 21.31
CA GLU A 108 1.88 -38.94 22.00
C GLU A 108 3.23 -39.62 22.28
N HIS A 109 4.35 -39.07 21.81
CA HIS A 109 5.66 -39.72 21.92
C HIS A 109 6.53 -39.23 23.11
N TYR A 110 5.96 -38.46 24.04
CA TYR A 110 6.65 -37.93 25.23
C TYR A 110 5.97 -38.29 26.56
N LEU A 111 5.12 -39.31 26.58
CA LEU A 111 4.57 -39.89 27.82
C LEU A 111 4.88 -41.40 27.86
N ILE A 112 6.17 -41.72 28.06
CA ILE A 112 6.61 -42.98 28.67
C ILE A 112 7.67 -42.62 29.71
#